data_AF-A0A0C2JQM0-F1
#
_entry.id   AF-A0A0C2JQM0-F1
#
_cell.length_a   1.000
_cell.length_b   1.000
_cell.length_c   1.000
_cell.angle_alpha   90.00
_cell.angle_beta   90.00
_cell.angle_gamma   90.00
#
_symmetry.space_group_name_H-M   'P 1'
#
loop_
_entity.id
_entity.type
_entity.pdbx_description
1 polymer ?
#
loop_
_entity_poly.entity_id
_entity_poly.type
_entity_poly.pdbx_seq_one_letter_code
_entity_poly.pdbx_strand_id
1 'polypeptide(L)'
;MSELSHENITNSVNKIMRKIEWTNSKNLKKLLFILFKMLHRCRILNYIQFNFDQFYEISFSKFLIFTKPHKDSVVRDLSKIWIRIINGSRNKLRFDTIDELMFTCAVYSIHFTNKLKKVNHGSSHFELTKIKKRGLLIIYFTLFAFPMIAHASKIWLHKVLKVLHNSFKKYFEKSSIVDLPPENQLFFMQYYLKSHLALNMPLSSHDAELCNGVVERLLTYSSLSNII
;
A
#
# COMPACT_ATOMS: atom_id res chain seq x y z
N MET A 1 -2.24 34.39 21.23
CA MET A 1 -2.48 32.99 20.79
C MET A 1 -1.17 32.25 20.97
N SER A 2 -1.09 31.27 21.87
CA SER A 2 0.12 30.45 21.98
C SER A 2 0.32 29.69 20.66
N GLU A 3 1.52 29.79 20.10
CA GLU A 3 1.87 29.04 18.90
C GLU A 3 1.65 27.56 19.17
N LEU A 4 0.93 26.90 18.26
CA LEU A 4 0.70 25.46 18.26
C LEU A 4 2.04 24.78 17.96
N SER A 5 2.92 24.68 18.97
CA SER A 5 4.24 24.13 18.78
C SER A 5 4.14 22.64 18.39
N HIS A 6 4.97 22.21 17.45
CA HIS A 6 5.05 20.80 17.06
C HIS A 6 5.36 19.88 18.26
N GLU A 7 6.02 20.41 19.28
CA GLU A 7 6.29 19.76 20.56
C GLU A 7 5.01 19.49 21.35
N ASN A 8 4.10 20.46 21.46
CA ASN A 8 2.82 20.28 22.14
C ASN A 8 1.95 19.21 21.46
N ILE A 9 1.96 19.19 20.13
CA ILE A 9 1.27 18.14 19.35
C ILE A 9 1.92 16.77 19.61
N THR A 10 3.25 16.69 19.55
CA THR A 10 4.03 15.48 19.82
C THR A 10 3.72 14.91 21.21
N ASN A 11 3.77 15.76 22.23
CA ASN A 11 3.47 15.39 23.62
C ASN A 11 2.04 14.88 23.77
N SER A 12 1.08 15.54 23.10
CA SER A 12 -0.33 15.15 23.12
C SER A 12 -0.57 13.79 22.45
N VAL A 13 0.03 13.56 21.27
CA VAL A 13 -0.05 12.27 20.55
C VAL A 13 0.52 11.14 21.41
N ASN A 14 1.72 11.33 21.98
CA ASN A 14 2.37 10.33 22.82
C ASN A 14 1.59 10.03 24.12
N LYS A 15 0.93 11.04 24.70
CA LYS A 15 0.05 10.85 25.87
C LYS A 15 -1.17 9.99 25.51
N ILE A 16 -1.80 10.24 24.35
CA ILE A 16 -2.94 9.44 23.88
C ILE A 16 -2.51 7.99 23.63
N MET A 17 -1.37 7.79 22.96
CA MET A 17 -0.88 6.46 22.62
C MET A 17 -0.56 5.62 23.86
N ARG A 18 0.19 6.18 24.84
CA ARG A 18 0.43 5.53 26.14
C ARG A 18 -0.87 5.18 26.87
N LYS A 19 -1.86 6.06 26.84
CA LYS A 19 -3.18 5.78 27.46
C LYS A 19 -3.92 4.65 26.74
N ILE A 20 -3.78 4.53 25.42
CA ILE A 20 -4.36 3.42 24.64
C ILE A 20 -3.72 2.10 25.04
N GLU A 21 -2.40 2.06 25.24
CA GLU A 21 -1.68 0.86 25.67
C GLU A 21 -2.17 0.37 27.04
N TRP A 22 -2.33 1.27 28.01
CA TRP A 22 -2.80 0.87 29.35
C TRP A 22 -4.29 0.50 29.40
N THR A 23 -5.14 1.19 28.63
CA THR A 23 -6.61 1.02 28.77
C THR A 23 -7.23 0.15 27.68
N ASN A 24 -6.51 -0.10 26.59
CA ASN A 24 -7.04 -0.68 25.34
C ASN A 24 -8.34 -0.01 24.84
N SER A 25 -8.56 1.27 25.19
CA SER A 25 -9.83 1.95 24.94
C SER A 25 -10.12 2.13 23.45
N LYS A 26 -11.23 1.55 22.98
CA LYS A 26 -11.70 1.70 21.58
C LYS A 26 -11.96 3.17 21.21
N ASN A 27 -12.45 3.97 22.15
CA ASN A 27 -12.72 5.39 21.92
C ASN A 27 -11.42 6.20 21.76
N LEU A 28 -10.39 5.90 22.55
CA LEU A 28 -9.09 6.54 22.38
C LEU A 28 -8.43 6.15 21.05
N LYS A 29 -8.54 4.88 20.61
CA LYS A 29 -8.05 4.45 19.28
C LYS A 29 -8.74 5.24 18.15
N LYS A 30 -10.07 5.43 18.24
CA LYS A 30 -10.81 6.27 17.27
C LYS A 30 -10.33 7.73 17.30
N LEU A 31 -10.18 8.31 18.48
CA LEU A 31 -9.67 9.68 18.65
C LEU A 31 -8.28 9.83 18.03
N LEU A 32 -7.38 8.87 18.27
CA LEU A 32 -6.04 8.85 17.68
C LEU A 32 -6.10 8.87 16.15
N PHE A 33 -6.97 8.06 15.53
CA PHE A 33 -7.08 8.05 14.06
C PHE A 33 -7.66 9.35 13.50
N ILE A 34 -8.61 9.98 14.20
CA ILE A 34 -9.12 11.31 13.83
C ILE A 34 -7.98 12.32 13.88
N LEU A 35 -7.18 12.31 14.96
CA LEU A 35 -6.04 13.20 15.13
C LEU A 35 -5.00 13.01 14.01
N PHE A 36 -4.58 11.78 13.74
CA PHE A 36 -3.63 11.49 12.65
C PHE A 36 -4.18 11.88 11.27
N LYS A 37 -5.49 11.73 11.04
CA LYS A 37 -6.14 12.20 9.81
C LYS A 37 -6.10 13.72 9.70
N MET A 38 -6.29 14.46 10.79
CA MET A 38 -6.13 15.91 10.82
C MET A 38 -4.69 16.31 10.54
N LEU A 39 -3.73 15.70 11.24
CA LEU A 39 -2.30 15.96 11.06
C LEU A 39 -1.83 15.67 9.62
N HIS A 40 -2.35 14.61 9.01
CA HIS A 40 -2.10 14.28 7.61
C HIS A 40 -2.63 15.38 6.68
N ARG A 41 -3.87 15.85 6.88
CA ARG A 41 -4.48 16.91 6.08
C ARG A 41 -3.71 18.23 6.18
N CYS A 42 -3.22 18.56 7.38
CA CYS A 42 -2.40 19.74 7.62
C CYS A 42 -0.94 19.57 7.16
N ARG A 43 -0.55 18.39 6.65
CA ARG A 43 0.83 18.04 6.27
C ARG A 43 1.85 18.14 7.42
N ILE A 44 1.38 18.03 8.66
CA ILE A 44 2.20 18.18 9.88
C ILE A 44 2.83 16.86 10.34
N LEU A 45 2.36 15.71 9.84
CA LEU A 45 2.87 14.39 10.25
C LEU A 45 4.38 14.23 10.13
N ASN A 46 5.04 14.91 9.19
CA ASN A 46 6.49 14.83 9.01
C ASN A 46 7.26 15.70 10.01
N TYR A 47 6.59 16.56 10.77
CA TYR A 47 7.21 17.49 11.72
C TYR A 47 7.09 17.06 13.18
N ILE A 48 6.22 16.10 13.47
CA ILE A 48 6.04 15.56 14.82
C ILE A 48 6.82 14.26 15.01
N GLN A 49 7.14 13.95 16.26
CA GLN A 49 7.71 12.67 16.65
C GLN A 49 6.66 11.86 17.42
N PHE A 50 6.58 10.57 17.18
CA PHE A 50 5.71 9.67 17.93
C PHE A 50 6.31 8.28 17.96
N ASN A 51 5.91 7.46 18.93
CA ASN A 51 6.36 6.07 19.00
C ASN A 51 5.82 5.28 17.80
N PHE A 52 6.69 4.94 16.86
CA PHE A 52 6.32 4.27 15.63
C PHE A 52 5.74 2.87 15.87
N ASP A 53 6.40 2.06 16.70
CA ASP A 53 6.03 0.68 17.00
C ASP A 53 4.66 0.61 17.65
N GLN A 54 4.40 1.52 18.60
CA GLN A 54 3.10 1.63 19.24
C GLN A 54 2.00 2.04 18.25
N PHE A 55 2.29 2.95 17.31
CA PHE A 55 1.31 3.30 16.27
C PHE A 55 1.08 2.14 15.30
N TYR A 56 2.14 1.41 14.94
CA TYR A 56 2.10 0.18 14.18
C TYR A 56 1.15 -0.82 14.84
N GLU A 57 1.38 -1.22 16.09
CA GLU A 57 0.54 -2.17 16.84
C GLU A 57 -0.94 -1.76 16.89
N ILE A 58 -1.21 -0.48 17.21
CA ILE A 58 -2.58 0.05 17.27
C ILE A 58 -3.28 -0.05 15.92
N SER A 59 -2.56 0.22 14.83
CA SER A 59 -3.12 0.20 13.48
C SER A 59 -3.17 -1.20 12.87
N PHE A 60 -2.18 -2.05 13.12
CA PHE A 60 -2.07 -3.41 12.63
C PHE A 60 -3.24 -4.26 13.13
N SER A 61 -3.52 -4.18 14.44
CA SER A 61 -4.68 -4.83 15.05
C SER A 61 -6.01 -4.42 14.39
N LYS A 62 -6.10 -3.21 13.83
CA LYS A 62 -7.28 -2.80 13.05
C LYS A 62 -7.32 -3.48 11.71
N PHE A 63 -6.22 -3.53 10.96
CA PHE A 63 -6.16 -4.18 9.66
C PHE A 63 -6.57 -5.66 9.74
N LEU A 64 -6.18 -6.37 10.81
CA LEU A 64 -6.53 -7.77 11.01
C LEU A 64 -8.03 -8.02 11.20
N ILE A 65 -8.76 -7.08 11.80
CA ILE A 65 -10.20 -7.27 12.14
C ILE A 65 -11.10 -7.10 10.90
N PHE A 66 -10.66 -6.40 9.86
CA PHE A 66 -11.54 -6.09 8.74
C PHE A 66 -11.65 -7.25 7.75
N THR A 67 -12.87 -7.79 7.63
CA THR A 67 -13.22 -8.79 6.61
C THR A 67 -13.15 -8.22 5.19
N LYS A 68 -13.41 -6.92 5.01
CA LYS A 68 -13.38 -6.20 3.72
C LYS A 68 -12.67 -4.84 3.87
N PRO A 69 -11.34 -4.81 4.09
CA PRO A 69 -10.61 -3.59 4.46
C PRO A 69 -10.67 -2.49 3.39
N HIS A 70 -10.91 -2.86 2.13
CA HIS A 70 -11.03 -1.91 1.02
C HIS A 70 -12.38 -1.14 0.96
N LYS A 71 -13.39 -1.51 1.77
CA LYS A 71 -14.66 -0.79 1.86
C LYS A 71 -14.71 0.17 3.05
N ASP A 72 -13.87 -0.05 4.04
CA ASP A 72 -13.85 0.73 5.27
C ASP A 72 -13.16 2.08 5.05
N SER A 73 -13.83 3.16 5.46
CA SER A 73 -13.34 4.52 5.27
C SER A 73 -12.15 4.84 6.17
N VAL A 74 -12.10 4.27 7.38
CA VAL A 74 -11.01 4.43 8.34
C VAL A 74 -9.77 3.72 7.84
N VAL A 75 -9.88 2.47 7.37
CA VAL A 75 -8.74 1.73 6.81
C VAL A 75 -8.17 2.44 5.58
N ARG A 76 -9.04 2.97 4.71
CA ARG A 76 -8.62 3.77 3.57
C ARG A 76 -7.85 5.02 4.00
N ASP A 77 -8.31 5.74 5.01
CA ASP A 77 -7.61 6.92 5.50
C ASP A 77 -6.29 6.54 6.21
N LEU A 78 -6.29 5.46 6.99
CA LEU A 78 -5.08 4.89 7.59
C LEU A 78 -4.04 4.52 6.52
N SER A 79 -4.44 3.91 5.40
CA SER A 79 -3.49 3.59 4.33
C SER A 79 -2.77 4.83 3.78
N LYS A 80 -3.46 5.98 3.70
CA LYS A 80 -2.85 7.24 3.25
C LYS A 80 -1.91 7.82 4.31
N ILE A 81 -2.33 7.80 5.57
CA ILE A 81 -1.51 8.23 6.71
C ILE A 81 -0.21 7.42 6.74
N TRP A 82 -0.32 6.09 6.64
CA TRP A 82 0.83 5.19 6.61
C TRP A 82 1.76 5.43 5.43
N ILE A 83 1.23 5.58 4.21
CA ILE A 83 2.06 5.93 3.04
C ILE A 83 2.80 7.24 3.28
N ARG A 84 2.18 8.24 3.92
CA ARG A 84 2.86 9.49 4.26
C ARG A 84 3.96 9.29 5.29
N ILE A 85 3.73 8.48 6.32
CA ILE A 85 4.71 8.14 7.35
C ILE A 85 5.91 7.40 6.72
N ILE A 86 5.65 6.33 5.94
CA ILE A 86 6.67 5.50 5.28
C ILE A 86 7.54 6.31 4.32
N ASN A 87 6.95 7.27 3.60
CA ASN A 87 7.69 8.11 2.64
C ASN A 87 8.18 9.44 3.26
N GLY A 88 7.96 9.65 4.56
CA GLY A 88 8.46 10.83 5.29
C GLY A 88 9.97 10.73 5.54
N SER A 89 10.65 11.87 5.63
CA SER A 89 12.11 11.91 5.79
C SER A 89 12.61 11.64 7.21
N ARG A 90 11.77 11.86 8.23
CA ARG A 90 12.18 11.77 9.65
C ARG A 90 12.04 10.38 10.25
N ASN A 91 11.08 9.59 9.77
CA ASN A 91 10.82 8.25 10.28
C ASN A 91 11.39 7.25 9.27
N LYS A 92 12.68 6.94 9.38
CA LYS A 92 13.30 5.88 8.58
C LYS A 92 12.77 4.55 9.07
N LEU A 93 11.69 4.10 8.44
CA LEU A 93 11.15 2.76 8.64
C LEU A 93 12.20 1.75 8.21
N ARG A 94 12.57 0.87 9.14
CA ARG A 94 13.30 -0.35 8.82
C ARG A 94 12.26 -1.46 8.80
N PHE A 95 12.24 -2.24 7.72
CA PHE A 95 11.39 -3.42 7.62
C PHE A 95 12.23 -4.59 8.12
N ASP A 96 12.32 -4.72 9.43
CA ASP A 96 13.20 -5.70 10.07
C ASP A 96 12.48 -7.04 10.25
N THR A 97 11.15 -7.06 10.10
CA THR A 97 10.32 -8.27 10.24
C THR A 97 9.44 -8.54 9.02
N ILE A 98 9.07 -9.81 8.84
CA ILE A 98 8.10 -10.24 7.82
C ILE A 98 6.74 -9.59 8.06
N ASP A 99 6.33 -9.39 9.32
CA ASP A 99 5.02 -8.83 9.64
C ASP A 99 4.93 -7.35 9.27
N GLU A 100 6.01 -6.58 9.45
CA GLU A 100 6.09 -5.19 8.97
C GLU A 100 6.04 -5.10 7.44
N LEU A 101 6.73 -6.01 6.74
CA LEU A 101 6.66 -6.11 5.27
C LEU A 101 5.23 -6.39 4.82
N MET A 102 4.57 -7.37 5.45
CA MET A 102 3.19 -7.74 5.16
C MET A 102 2.19 -6.61 5.43
N PHE A 103 2.32 -5.94 6.56
CA PHE A 103 1.50 -4.79 6.90
C PHE A 103 1.65 -3.69 5.86
N THR A 104 2.89 -3.40 5.47
CA THR A 104 3.18 -2.35 4.50
C THR A 104 2.68 -2.71 3.11
N CYS A 105 2.81 -3.98 2.71
CA CYS A 105 2.17 -4.52 1.52
C CYS A 105 0.65 -4.30 1.54
N ALA A 106 -0.01 -4.59 2.67
CA ALA A 106 -1.44 -4.36 2.82
C ALA A 106 -1.83 -2.88 2.72
N VAL A 107 -1.04 -1.99 3.35
CA VAL A 107 -1.20 -0.53 3.26
C VAL A 107 -1.18 -0.07 1.81
N TYR A 108 -0.13 -0.42 1.05
CA TYR A 108 -0.02 -0.04 -0.36
C TYR A 108 -1.12 -0.69 -1.22
N SER A 109 -1.44 -1.96 -0.97
CA SER A 109 -2.47 -2.68 -1.71
C SER A 109 -3.86 -2.04 -1.57
N ILE A 110 -4.22 -1.62 -0.36
CA ILE A 110 -5.48 -0.91 -0.11
C ILE A 110 -5.47 0.46 -0.78
N HIS A 111 -4.34 1.17 -0.73
CA HIS A 111 -4.21 2.46 -1.38
C HIS A 111 -4.37 2.34 -2.91
N PHE A 112 -3.67 1.41 -3.55
CA PHE A 112 -3.74 1.16 -4.99
C PHE A 112 -5.11 0.67 -5.42
N THR A 113 -5.72 -0.27 -4.69
CA THR A 113 -7.10 -0.70 -4.92
C THR A 113 -8.05 0.50 -4.99
N ASN A 114 -7.96 1.42 -4.02
CA ASN A 114 -8.83 2.60 -3.99
C ASN A 114 -8.55 3.57 -5.15
N LYS A 115 -7.29 3.70 -5.58
CA LYS A 115 -6.91 4.54 -6.73
C LYS A 115 -7.39 3.93 -8.04
N LEU A 116 -7.14 2.64 -8.27
CA LEU A 116 -7.58 1.91 -9.47
C LEU A 116 -9.10 1.88 -9.57
N LYS A 117 -9.83 1.72 -8.46
CA LYS A 117 -11.29 1.86 -8.46
C LYS A 117 -11.72 3.20 -9.07
N LYS A 118 -11.15 4.32 -8.62
CA LYS A 118 -11.51 5.63 -9.19
C LYS A 118 -11.24 5.72 -10.69
N VAL A 119 -10.13 5.17 -11.13
CA VAL A 119 -9.70 5.13 -12.53
C VAL A 119 -10.65 4.28 -13.37
N ASN A 120 -11.00 3.10 -12.86
CA ASN A 120 -11.94 2.19 -13.53
C ASN A 120 -13.37 2.75 -13.62
N HIS A 121 -13.72 3.76 -12.81
CA HIS A 121 -14.97 4.51 -12.91
C HIS A 121 -14.83 5.81 -13.73
N GLY A 122 -13.69 6.04 -14.40
CA GLY A 122 -13.44 7.24 -15.21
C GLY A 122 -13.24 8.53 -14.42
N SER A 123 -13.11 8.46 -13.09
CA SER A 123 -13.00 9.64 -12.21
C SER A 123 -11.57 10.10 -11.92
N SER A 124 -10.56 9.42 -12.46
CA SER A 124 -9.13 9.71 -12.21
C SER A 124 -8.20 8.98 -13.18
N HIS A 125 -6.91 9.32 -13.16
CA HIS A 125 -5.84 8.61 -13.90
C HIS A 125 -4.87 7.88 -12.94
N PHE A 126 -4.28 6.77 -13.40
CA PHE A 126 -3.29 6.01 -12.62
C PHE A 126 -1.86 6.29 -13.10
N GLU A 127 -1.30 7.44 -12.72
CA GLU A 127 0.09 7.78 -13.04
C GLU A 127 1.09 7.11 -12.08
N LEU A 128 2.16 6.46 -12.57
CA LEU A 128 3.19 5.83 -11.72
C LEU A 128 4.23 6.83 -11.20
N THR A 129 3.94 7.46 -10.06
CA THR A 129 4.90 8.29 -9.32
C THR A 129 5.97 7.44 -8.61
N LYS A 130 7.09 8.07 -8.19
CA LYS A 130 8.16 7.41 -7.41
C LYS A 130 7.65 6.66 -6.18
N ILE A 131 6.67 7.23 -5.46
CA ILE A 131 6.04 6.59 -4.30
C ILE A 131 5.26 5.34 -4.70
N LYS A 132 4.52 5.40 -5.82
CA LYS A 132 3.75 4.25 -6.32
C LYS A 132 4.67 3.14 -6.83
N LYS A 133 5.78 3.48 -7.50
CA LYS A 133 6.81 2.51 -7.92
C LYS A 133 7.39 1.77 -6.71
N ARG A 134 7.78 2.49 -5.66
CA ARG A 134 8.23 1.88 -4.38
C ARG A 134 7.17 0.98 -3.75
N GLY A 135 5.91 1.42 -3.74
CA GLY A 135 4.81 0.60 -3.25
C GLY A 135 4.63 -0.70 -4.04
N LEU A 136 4.72 -0.64 -5.38
CA LEU A 136 4.67 -1.84 -6.22
C LEU A 136 5.85 -2.78 -5.95
N LEU A 137 7.06 -2.26 -5.73
CA LEU A 137 8.22 -3.07 -5.35
C LEU A 137 8.02 -3.78 -4.02
N ILE A 138 7.52 -3.08 -2.98
CA ILE A 138 7.21 -3.70 -1.68
C ILE A 138 6.19 -4.83 -1.87
N ILE A 139 5.13 -4.59 -2.65
CA ILE A 139 4.13 -5.61 -2.94
C ILE A 139 4.77 -6.80 -3.69
N TYR A 140 5.59 -6.53 -4.70
CA TYR A 140 6.31 -7.56 -5.45
C TYR A 140 7.20 -8.42 -4.55
N PHE A 141 8.03 -7.80 -3.69
CA PHE A 141 8.88 -8.54 -2.74
C PHE A 141 8.05 -9.35 -1.75
N THR A 142 6.92 -8.81 -1.30
CA THR A 142 6.00 -9.56 -0.44
C THR A 142 5.37 -10.74 -1.17
N LEU A 143 5.00 -10.60 -2.45
CA LEU A 143 4.51 -11.70 -3.28
C LEU A 143 5.60 -12.74 -3.57
N PHE A 144 6.87 -12.31 -3.63
CA PHE A 144 8.02 -13.20 -3.75
C PHE A 144 8.23 -14.04 -2.49
N ALA A 145 8.18 -13.41 -1.33
CA ALA A 145 8.25 -14.08 -0.04
C ALA A 145 6.96 -14.84 0.31
N PHE A 146 5.87 -14.64 -0.43
CA PHE A 146 4.54 -15.16 -0.09
C PHE A 146 4.50 -16.66 0.20
N PRO A 147 5.18 -17.56 -0.56
CA PRO A 147 5.22 -18.98 -0.24
C PRO A 147 5.82 -19.29 1.14
N MET A 148 6.82 -18.52 1.57
CA MET A 148 7.42 -18.64 2.92
C MET A 148 6.51 -18.05 4.00
N ILE A 149 5.68 -17.09 3.62
CA ILE A 149 4.76 -16.37 4.51
C ILE A 149 3.42 -17.12 4.67
N ALA A 150 3.03 -17.96 3.71
CA ALA A 150 1.71 -18.56 3.56
C ALA A 150 1.41 -19.68 4.58
N HIS A 151 1.37 -19.29 5.86
CA HIS A 151 0.76 -20.06 6.94
C HIS A 151 -0.72 -19.67 7.13
N ALA A 152 -1.52 -20.55 7.73
CA ALA A 152 -2.95 -20.35 7.98
C ALA A 152 -3.29 -19.03 8.73
N SER A 153 -2.34 -18.48 9.49
CA SER A 153 -2.49 -17.21 10.21
C SER A 153 -2.57 -15.97 9.30
N LYS A 154 -2.27 -16.10 8.00
CA LYS A 154 -2.03 -14.95 7.10
C LYS A 154 -3.02 -14.85 5.93
N ILE A 155 -4.16 -15.54 6.01
CA ILE A 155 -5.27 -15.52 5.04
C ILE A 155 -5.78 -14.10 4.74
N TRP A 156 -5.72 -13.19 5.71
CA TRP A 156 -6.19 -11.81 5.55
C TRP A 156 -5.40 -11.05 4.46
N LEU A 157 -4.08 -11.26 4.36
CA LEU A 157 -3.25 -10.62 3.35
C LEU A 157 -3.56 -11.16 1.96
N HIS A 158 -3.79 -12.48 1.85
CA HIS A 158 -4.22 -13.12 0.60
C HIS A 158 -5.48 -12.46 0.03
N LYS A 159 -6.46 -12.17 0.90
CA LYS A 159 -7.71 -11.49 0.52
C LYS A 159 -7.45 -10.06 0.02
N VAL A 160 -6.56 -9.31 0.69
CA VAL A 160 -6.18 -7.95 0.28
C VAL A 160 -5.51 -7.97 -1.10
N LEU A 161 -4.57 -8.88 -1.32
CA LEU A 161 -3.83 -9.02 -2.57
C LEU A 161 -4.72 -9.47 -3.73
N LYS A 162 -5.66 -10.42 -3.50
CA LYS A 162 -6.66 -10.80 -4.51
C LYS A 162 -7.53 -9.62 -4.96
N VAL A 163 -7.94 -8.76 -4.02
CA VAL A 163 -8.72 -7.56 -4.37
C VAL A 163 -7.88 -6.57 -5.19
N LEU A 164 -6.60 -6.41 -4.85
CA LEU A 164 -5.69 -5.58 -5.64
C LEU A 164 -5.50 -6.14 -7.05
N HIS A 165 -5.23 -7.44 -7.18
CA HIS A 165 -5.08 -8.13 -8.46
C HIS A 165 -6.30 -7.90 -9.35
N ASN A 166 -7.50 -8.16 -8.84
CA ASN A 166 -8.75 -7.93 -9.58
C ASN A 166 -8.94 -6.45 -9.97
N SER A 167 -8.42 -5.50 -9.19
CA SER A 167 -8.49 -4.08 -9.53
C SER A 167 -7.54 -3.73 -10.67
N PHE A 168 -6.38 -4.36 -10.73
CA PHE A 168 -5.42 -4.22 -11.84
C PHE A 168 -5.91 -4.89 -13.12
N LYS A 169 -6.45 -6.11 -13.02
CA LYS A 169 -7.08 -6.79 -14.16
C LYS A 169 -8.10 -5.88 -14.86
N LYS A 170 -9.04 -5.32 -14.09
CA LYS A 170 -10.03 -4.34 -14.59
C LYS A 170 -9.43 -3.05 -15.16
N TYR A 171 -8.26 -2.65 -14.67
CA TYR A 171 -7.58 -1.47 -15.18
C TYR A 171 -6.97 -1.75 -16.54
N PHE A 172 -6.35 -2.92 -16.71
CA PHE A 172 -5.76 -3.35 -17.97
C PHE A 172 -6.79 -3.68 -19.05
N GLU A 173 -7.95 -4.23 -18.67
CA GLU A 173 -9.09 -4.41 -19.60
C GLU A 173 -9.58 -3.08 -20.20
N LYS A 174 -9.35 -1.95 -19.52
CA LYS A 174 -9.82 -0.62 -19.94
C LYS A 174 -8.73 0.29 -20.49
N SER A 175 -7.48 0.01 -20.18
CA SER A 175 -6.34 0.89 -20.47
C SER A 175 -5.27 0.10 -21.19
N SER A 176 -4.82 0.60 -22.33
CA SER A 176 -3.66 0.05 -23.03
C SER A 176 -2.43 0.24 -22.16
N ILE A 177 -1.92 -0.87 -21.60
CA ILE A 177 -0.64 -0.87 -20.87
C ILE A 177 0.50 -0.47 -21.82
N VAL A 178 0.30 -0.73 -23.12
CA VAL A 178 1.21 -0.44 -24.23
C VAL A 178 1.43 1.08 -24.37
N ASP A 179 0.56 1.93 -23.86
CA ASP A 179 0.72 3.40 -23.97
C ASP A 179 1.64 3.97 -22.87
N LEU A 180 1.98 3.16 -21.86
CA LEU A 180 2.83 3.60 -20.76
C LEU A 180 4.31 3.62 -21.16
N PRO A 181 5.16 4.42 -20.49
CA PRO A 181 6.62 4.29 -20.62
C PRO A 181 7.10 2.85 -20.30
N PRO A 182 8.10 2.32 -21.01
CA PRO A 182 8.58 0.93 -20.82
C PRO A 182 8.92 0.58 -19.38
N GLU A 183 9.56 1.49 -18.65
CA GLU A 183 9.92 1.26 -17.25
C GLU A 183 8.67 1.09 -16.38
N ASN A 184 7.60 1.83 -16.70
CA ASN A 184 6.33 1.72 -16.00
C ASN A 184 5.63 0.40 -16.33
N GLN A 185 5.75 -0.09 -17.56
CA GLN A 185 5.23 -1.41 -17.97
C GLN A 185 5.88 -2.52 -17.15
N LEU A 186 7.22 -2.48 -17.00
CA LEU A 186 7.96 -3.47 -16.22
C LEU A 186 7.43 -3.57 -14.77
N PHE A 187 7.21 -2.44 -14.08
CA PHE A 187 6.66 -2.46 -12.72
C PHE A 187 5.28 -3.12 -12.64
N PHE A 188 4.41 -2.83 -13.59
CA PHE A 188 3.08 -3.45 -13.64
C PHE A 188 3.14 -4.93 -13.94
N MET A 189 3.95 -5.33 -14.93
CA MET A 189 4.11 -6.72 -15.34
C MET A 189 4.72 -7.59 -14.25
N GLN A 190 5.79 -7.12 -13.61
CA GLN A 190 6.43 -7.84 -12.49
C GLN A 190 5.45 -8.11 -11.37
N TYR A 191 4.69 -7.09 -10.96
CA TYR A 191 3.62 -7.25 -9.98
C TYR A 191 2.55 -8.24 -10.47
N TYR A 192 2.04 -8.06 -11.69
CA TYR A 192 0.88 -8.78 -12.19
C TYR A 192 1.16 -10.27 -12.34
N LEU A 193 2.26 -10.62 -13.02
CA LEU A 193 2.72 -12.00 -13.16
C LEU A 193 2.98 -12.65 -11.80
N LYS A 194 3.69 -11.95 -10.91
CA LYS A 194 3.99 -12.51 -9.59
C LYS A 194 2.72 -12.71 -8.75
N SER A 195 1.72 -11.85 -8.91
CA SER A 195 0.44 -11.99 -8.23
C SER A 195 -0.36 -13.20 -8.71
N HIS A 196 -0.30 -13.56 -10.00
CA HIS A 196 -0.91 -14.80 -10.48
C HIS A 196 -0.32 -16.02 -9.78
N LEU A 197 1.01 -16.13 -9.78
CA LEU A 197 1.73 -17.25 -9.17
C LEU A 197 1.49 -17.33 -7.66
N ALA A 198 1.73 -16.23 -6.95
CA ALA A 198 1.65 -16.20 -5.48
C ALA A 198 0.23 -16.42 -4.95
N LEU A 199 -0.80 -15.97 -5.69
CA LEU A 199 -2.19 -16.07 -5.26
C LEU A 199 -2.93 -17.29 -5.83
N ASN A 200 -2.22 -18.12 -6.61
CA ASN A 200 -2.75 -19.24 -7.38
C ASN A 200 -3.98 -18.82 -8.23
N MET A 201 -3.81 -17.75 -9.01
CA MET A 201 -4.84 -17.24 -9.91
C MET A 201 -4.54 -17.68 -11.34
N PRO A 202 -5.48 -18.36 -12.03
CA PRO A 202 -5.24 -18.84 -13.38
C PRO A 202 -5.00 -17.66 -14.33
N LEU A 203 -4.07 -17.85 -15.27
CA LEU A 203 -3.87 -16.95 -16.38
C LEU A 203 -5.00 -17.15 -17.39
N SER A 204 -5.67 -16.07 -17.78
CA SER A 204 -6.61 -16.07 -18.91
C SER A 204 -5.89 -15.79 -20.22
N SER A 205 -6.53 -16.07 -21.36
CA SER A 205 -6.00 -15.71 -22.69
C SER A 205 -5.67 -14.21 -22.79
N HIS A 206 -6.55 -13.36 -22.26
CA HIS A 206 -6.33 -11.92 -22.19
C HIS A 206 -5.10 -11.54 -21.36
N ASP A 207 -4.81 -12.27 -20.27
CA ASP A 207 -3.61 -12.03 -19.47
C ASP A 207 -2.35 -12.38 -20.27
N ALA A 208 -2.39 -13.47 -21.07
CA ALA A 208 -1.29 -13.86 -21.95
C ALA A 208 -1.05 -12.85 -23.08
N GLU A 209 -2.12 -12.36 -23.72
CA GLU A 209 -2.05 -11.30 -24.73
C GLU A 209 -1.44 -10.02 -24.17
N LEU A 210 -1.85 -9.60 -22.97
CA LEU A 210 -1.27 -8.46 -22.28
C LEU A 210 0.23 -8.67 -22.03
N CYS A 211 0.64 -9.86 -21.59
CA CYS A 211 2.05 -10.18 -21.37
C CYS A 211 2.85 -10.10 -22.67
N ASN A 212 2.35 -10.72 -23.73
CA ASN A 212 3.02 -10.75 -25.03
C ASN A 212 3.16 -9.34 -25.61
N GLY A 213 2.11 -8.52 -25.56
CA GLY A 213 2.17 -7.15 -26.05
C GLY A 213 3.19 -6.27 -25.31
N VAL A 214 3.41 -6.49 -24.01
CA VAL A 214 4.48 -5.81 -23.28
C VAL A 214 5.86 -6.35 -23.67
N VAL A 215 6.02 -7.68 -23.79
CA VAL A 215 7.30 -8.29 -24.17
C VAL A 215 7.72 -7.84 -25.58
N GLU A 216 6.82 -7.94 -26.56
CA GLU A 216 7.05 -7.47 -27.94
C GLU A 216 7.47 -6.00 -27.96
N ARG A 217 6.77 -5.15 -27.19
CA ARG A 217 7.14 -3.75 -27.09
C ARG A 217 8.53 -3.57 -26.47
N LEU A 218 8.86 -4.27 -25.38
CA LEU A 218 10.17 -4.16 -24.75
C LEU A 218 11.31 -4.57 -25.69
N LEU A 219 11.09 -5.57 -26.56
CA LEU A 219 12.07 -6.00 -27.56
C LEU A 219 12.35 -4.94 -28.62
N THR A 220 11.42 -4.00 -28.87
CA THR A 220 11.64 -2.88 -29.80
C THR A 220 12.48 -1.74 -29.21
N TYR A 221 12.77 -1.74 -27.90
CA TYR A 221 13.62 -0.73 -27.28
C TYR A 221 15.10 -1.13 -27.33
N SER A 222 15.87 -0.41 -28.13
CA SER A 222 17.31 -0.63 -28.35
C SER A 222 18.19 -0.55 -27.09
N SER A 223 17.73 0.16 -26.05
CA SER A 223 18.43 0.22 -24.77
C SER A 223 18.26 -1.03 -23.91
N LEU A 224 17.23 -1.84 -24.18
CA LEU A 224 16.93 -3.08 -23.46
C LEU A 224 17.24 -4.33 -24.29
N SER A 225 17.39 -4.20 -25.60
CA SER A 225 17.71 -5.32 -26.51
C SER A 225 19.07 -5.98 -26.24
N ASN A 226 19.95 -5.32 -25.48
CA ASN A 226 21.27 -5.86 -25.11
C ASN A 226 21.27 -6.58 -23.74
N ILE A 227 20.15 -6.59 -23.01
CA ILE A 227 20.05 -7.17 -21.66
C ILE A 227 19.27 -8.49 -21.66
N ILE A 228 18.44 -8.74 -22.67
CA ILE A 228 17.63 -9.96 -22.86
C ILE A 228 18.34 -10.86 -23.87
#